data_AF-A0A8T4KB62-F1
#
_entry.id   AF-A0A8T4KB62-F1
#
_cell.length_a   1.000
_cell.length_b   1.000
_cell.length_c   1.000
_cell.angle_alpha   90.00
_cell.angle_beta   90.00
_cell.angle_gamma   90.00
#
_symmetry.space_group_name_H-M   'P 1'
#
loop_
_entity.id
_entity.type
_entity.pdbx_description
1 polymer ?
#
loop_
_entity_poly.entity_id
_entity_poly.type
_entity_poly.pdbx_seq_one_letter_code
_entity_poly.pdbx_strand_id
1 'polypeptide(L)'
;MVLEIILAAVLIAFGIIAILFSINEEVDDKQLVVVLLVGVASIVGGGWVILTHVTLWILLAKLAGLILAGLGVFLIIGFPDVEPDYQLRNMTNAGVFIGLVLLIIGAYLLFFYPV
;
A
#
# COMPACT_ATOMS: atom_id res chain seq x y z
N MET A 1 -15.85 -2.57 -6.88
CA MET A 1 -14.43 -2.17 -6.80
C MET A 1 -13.76 -2.49 -5.46
N VAL A 2 -14.03 -1.74 -4.37
CA VAL A 2 -13.28 -1.90 -3.10
C VAL A 2 -13.49 -3.28 -2.47
N LEU A 3 -14.73 -3.78 -2.44
CA LEU A 3 -15.03 -5.11 -1.89
C LEU A 3 -14.39 -6.24 -2.71
N GLU A 4 -14.35 -6.14 -4.03
CA GLU A 4 -13.69 -7.13 -4.90
C GLU A 4 -12.18 -7.18 -4.65
N ILE A 5 -11.53 -6.02 -4.48
CA ILE A 5 -10.09 -5.94 -4.17
C ILE A 5 -9.80 -6.53 -2.79
N ILE A 6 -10.65 -6.25 -1.80
CA ILE A 6 -10.53 -6.85 -0.46
C ILE A 6 -10.68 -8.38 -0.54
N LEU A 7 -11.70 -8.86 -1.23
CA LEU A 7 -11.92 -10.31 -1.43
C LEU A 7 -10.75 -10.96 -2.16
N ALA A 8 -10.19 -10.29 -3.16
CA ALA A 8 -9.03 -10.76 -3.90
C ALA A 8 -7.76 -10.80 -3.04
N ALA A 9 -7.52 -9.78 -2.21
CA ALA A 9 -6.42 -9.77 -1.26
C ALA A 9 -6.55 -10.86 -0.19
N VAL A 10 -7.78 -11.11 0.30
CA VAL A 10 -8.08 -12.21 1.22
C VAL A 10 -7.84 -13.56 0.56
N LEU A 11 -8.26 -13.76 -0.69
CA LEU A 11 -7.99 -14.99 -1.46
C LEU A 11 -6.51 -15.27 -1.64
N ILE A 12 -5.72 -14.24 -1.97
CA ILE A 12 -4.26 -14.36 -2.10
C ILE A 12 -3.64 -14.72 -0.74
N ALA A 13 -4.00 -13.98 0.32
CA ALA A 13 -3.48 -14.23 1.66
C ALA A 13 -3.83 -15.64 2.15
N PHE A 14 -5.06 -16.09 1.91
CA PHE A 14 -5.51 -17.44 2.22
C PHE A 14 -4.69 -18.50 1.47
N GLY A 15 -4.48 -18.34 0.16
CA GLY A 15 -3.68 -19.27 -0.63
C GLY A 15 -2.22 -19.35 -0.17
N ILE A 16 -1.61 -18.21 0.19
CA ILE A 16 -0.25 -18.16 0.74
C ILE A 16 -0.20 -18.89 2.10
N ILE A 17 -1.14 -18.60 3.00
CA ILE A 17 -1.19 -19.21 4.33
C ILE A 17 -1.39 -20.73 4.21
N ALA A 18 -2.31 -21.18 3.35
CA ALA A 18 -2.58 -22.60 3.14
C ALA A 18 -1.32 -23.36 2.70
N ILE A 19 -0.56 -22.79 1.77
CA ILE A 19 0.72 -23.37 1.31
C ILE A 19 1.76 -23.35 2.44
N LEU A 20 1.93 -22.22 3.13
CA LEU A 20 2.92 -22.11 4.21
C LEU A 20 2.63 -23.05 5.38
N PHE A 21 1.37 -23.22 5.75
CA PHE A 21 0.98 -24.11 6.86
C PHE A 21 1.14 -25.58 6.47
N SER A 22 0.90 -25.93 5.20
CA SER A 22 1.14 -27.30 4.73
C SER A 22 2.61 -27.74 4.76
N ILE A 23 3.56 -26.81 4.87
CA ILE A 23 5.00 -27.14 5.00
C ILE A 23 5.31 -27.68 6.41
N ASN A 24 4.58 -27.23 7.43
CA ASN A 24 4.88 -27.54 8.83
C ASN A 24 3.95 -28.61 9.44
N GLU A 25 2.92 -29.02 8.72
CA GLU A 25 1.98 -30.06 9.15
C GLU A 25 2.35 -31.41 8.49
N GLU A 26 2.21 -32.50 9.25
CA GLU A 26 2.32 -33.85 8.69
C GLU A 26 1.04 -34.19 7.91
N VAL A 27 0.95 -33.69 6.68
CA VAL A 27 -0.20 -33.92 5.78
C VAL A 27 0.10 -35.06 4.81
N ASP A 28 -0.89 -35.92 4.54
CA ASP A 28 -0.78 -36.98 3.53
C ASP A 28 -0.49 -36.40 2.13
N ASP A 29 0.30 -37.08 1.31
CA ASP A 29 0.75 -36.58 -0.01
C ASP A 29 -0.41 -36.13 -0.90
N LYS A 30 -1.53 -36.86 -0.88
CA LYS A 30 -2.71 -36.49 -1.68
C LYS A 30 -3.36 -35.21 -1.18
N GLN A 31 -3.38 -35.00 0.13
CA GLN A 31 -3.92 -33.80 0.76
C GLN A 31 -2.98 -32.61 0.50
N LEU A 32 -1.67 -32.80 0.59
CA LEU A 32 -0.67 -31.79 0.27
C LEU A 32 -0.85 -31.26 -1.15
N VAL A 33 -1.01 -32.15 -2.14
CA VAL A 33 -1.25 -31.77 -3.54
C VAL A 33 -2.53 -30.96 -3.70
N VAL A 34 -3.61 -31.34 -3.01
CA VAL A 34 -4.88 -30.59 -3.03
C VAL A 34 -4.70 -29.20 -2.43
N VAL A 35 -4.03 -29.08 -1.29
CA VAL A 35 -3.76 -27.79 -0.65
C VAL A 35 -2.92 -26.88 -1.56
N LEU A 36 -1.91 -27.44 -2.23
CA LEU A 36 -1.07 -26.71 -3.16
C LEU A 36 -1.87 -26.22 -4.37
N LEU A 37 -2.70 -27.08 -4.96
CA LEU A 37 -3.56 -26.70 -6.10
C LEU A 37 -4.59 -25.63 -5.72
N VAL A 38 -5.27 -25.79 -4.58
CA VAL A 38 -6.26 -24.82 -4.10
C VAL A 38 -5.59 -23.50 -3.71
N GLY A 39 -4.41 -23.56 -3.07
CA GLY A 39 -3.63 -22.38 -2.71
C GLY A 39 -3.17 -21.60 -3.95
N VAL A 40 -2.60 -22.29 -4.94
CA VAL A 40 -2.19 -21.68 -6.20
C VAL A 40 -3.40 -21.11 -6.95
N ALA A 41 -4.52 -21.85 -7.04
CA ALA A 41 -5.74 -21.36 -7.67
C ALA A 41 -6.30 -20.12 -6.97
N SER A 42 -6.22 -20.06 -5.64
CA SER A 42 -6.66 -18.90 -4.84
C SER A 42 -5.77 -17.69 -5.08
N ILE A 43 -4.45 -17.88 -5.13
CA ILE A 43 -3.47 -16.81 -5.44
C ILE A 43 -3.67 -16.30 -6.87
N VAL A 44 -3.79 -17.19 -7.85
CA VAL A 44 -3.99 -16.82 -9.26
C VAL A 44 -5.34 -16.13 -9.45
N GLY A 45 -6.41 -16.66 -8.85
CA GLY A 45 -7.74 -16.08 -8.91
C GLY A 45 -7.81 -14.70 -8.28
N GLY A 46 -7.29 -14.53 -7.06
CA GLY A 46 -7.20 -13.22 -6.42
C GLY A 46 -6.28 -12.27 -7.19
N GLY A 47 -5.13 -12.74 -7.67
CA GLY A 47 -4.21 -11.95 -8.51
C GLY A 47 -4.88 -11.45 -9.78
N TRP A 48 -5.65 -12.30 -10.46
CA TRP A 48 -6.41 -11.93 -11.65
C TRP A 48 -7.48 -10.86 -11.36
N VAL A 49 -8.21 -10.99 -10.25
CA VAL A 49 -9.21 -9.98 -9.83
C VAL A 49 -8.53 -8.64 -9.54
N ILE A 50 -7.35 -8.63 -8.91
CA ILE A 50 -6.58 -7.39 -8.70
C ILE A 50 -6.14 -6.80 -10.04
N LEU A 51 -5.54 -7.61 -10.93
CA LEU A 51 -5.01 -7.14 -12.21
C LEU A 51 -6.09 -6.59 -13.15
N THR A 52 -7.31 -7.11 -13.08
CA THR A 52 -8.44 -6.64 -13.88
C THR A 52 -9.01 -5.31 -13.41
N HIS A 53 -8.78 -4.92 -12.15
CA HIS A 53 -9.37 -3.72 -11.54
C HIS A 53 -8.33 -2.66 -11.16
N VAL A 54 -7.06 -3.04 -10.99
CA VAL A 54 -5.97 -2.17 -10.55
C VAL A 54 -4.93 -2.07 -11.65
N THR A 55 -4.89 -0.93 -12.34
CA THR A 55 -3.78 -0.66 -13.26
C THR A 55 -2.53 -0.26 -12.48
N LEU A 56 -1.34 -0.60 -13.02
CA LEU A 56 -0.04 -0.23 -12.44
C LEU A 56 0.06 1.28 -12.15
N TRP A 57 -0.62 2.09 -12.97
CA TRP A 57 -0.74 3.53 -12.78
C TRP A 57 -1.45 3.94 -11.49
N ILE A 58 -2.50 3.23 -11.08
CA ILE A 58 -3.20 3.45 -9.80
C ILE A 58 -2.22 3.23 -8.65
N LEU A 59 -1.48 2.13 -8.70
CA LEU A 59 -0.55 1.72 -7.66
C LEU A 59 0.60 2.73 -7.51
N LEU A 60 1.16 3.19 -8.64
CA LEU A 60 2.17 4.25 -8.65
C LEU A 60 1.62 5.58 -8.11
N ALA A 61 0.38 5.94 -8.47
CA ALA A 61 -0.24 7.16 -7.98
C ALA A 61 -0.50 7.11 -6.46
N LYS A 62 -0.93 5.96 -5.92
CA LYS A 62 -1.08 5.76 -4.47
C LYS A 62 0.27 5.83 -3.75
N LEU A 63 1.31 5.20 -4.30
CA LEU A 63 2.66 5.26 -3.75
C LEU A 63 3.22 6.70 -3.75
N ALA A 64 3.06 7.42 -4.87
CA ALA A 64 3.43 8.83 -4.97
C ALA A 64 2.65 9.67 -3.95
N GLY A 65 1.34 9.43 -3.82
CA GLY A 65 0.51 10.08 -2.81
C GLY A 65 0.99 9.85 -1.38
N LEU A 66 1.42 8.63 -1.05
CA LEU A 66 1.99 8.27 0.25
C LEU A 66 3.29 9.03 0.53
N ILE A 67 4.19 9.09 -0.45
CA ILE A 67 5.46 9.81 -0.34
C ILE A 67 5.22 11.31 -0.15
N LEU A 68 4.33 11.91 -0.96
CA LEU A 68 3.99 13.33 -0.87
C LEU A 68 3.31 13.67 0.46
N ALA A 69 2.39 12.83 0.93
CA ALA A 69 1.76 13.01 2.23
C ALA A 69 2.78 12.90 3.37
N GLY A 70 3.69 11.92 3.32
CA GLY A 70 4.75 11.76 4.31
C GLY A 70 5.71 12.95 4.35
N LEU A 71 6.16 13.44 3.18
CA LEU A 71 6.96 14.65 3.07
C LEU A 71 6.20 15.90 3.56
N GLY A 72 4.91 15.99 3.25
CA GLY A 72 4.03 17.05 3.73
C GLY A 72 3.94 17.10 5.25
N VAL A 73 3.68 15.95 5.89
CA VAL A 73 3.66 15.82 7.36
C VAL A 73 5.03 16.19 7.95
N PHE A 74 6.12 15.70 7.37
CA PHE A 74 7.47 16.04 7.82
C PHE A 74 7.73 17.54 7.76
N LEU A 75 7.35 18.23 6.68
CA LEU A 75 7.54 19.67 6.55
C LEU A 75 6.66 20.50 7.49
N ILE A 76 5.51 19.98 7.90
CA ILE A 76 4.60 20.65 8.85
C ILE A 76 5.09 20.48 10.29
N ILE A 77 5.51 19.27 10.66
CA ILE A 77 5.78 18.92 12.08
C ILE A 77 7.27 18.79 12.34
N GLY A 78 8.01 18.09 11.49
CA GLY A 78 9.43 17.81 11.71
C GLY A 78 10.35 18.96 11.32
N PHE A 79 10.06 19.69 10.25
CA PHE A 79 10.90 20.77 9.76
C PHE A 79 11.01 21.97 10.72
N PRO A 80 9.94 22.41 11.41
CA PRO A 80 10.05 23.48 12.41
C PRO A 80 10.94 23.15 13.62
N ASP A 81 11.10 21.86 13.94
CA ASP A 81 11.93 21.38 15.06
C ASP A 81 13.41 21.18 14.68
N VAL A 82 13.78 21.38 13.40
CA VAL A 82 15.19 21.31 12.97
C VAL A 82 15.95 22.54 13.48
N GLU A 83 17.17 22.32 13.96
CA GLU A 83 18.02 23.33 14.62
C GLU A 83 17.94 24.71 13.94
N PRO A 84 17.59 25.76 14.72
CA PRO A 84 17.36 27.11 14.18
C PRO A 84 18.60 27.74 13.56
N ASP A 85 19.79 27.25 13.89
CA ASP A 85 21.08 27.71 13.32
C ASP A 85 21.19 27.41 11.82
N TYR A 86 20.43 26.44 11.31
CA TYR A 86 20.38 26.11 9.88
C TYR A 86 19.20 26.74 9.14
N GLN A 87 18.33 27.49 9.83
CA GLN A 87 17.10 28.05 9.27
C GLN A 87 17.11 29.57 9.23
N LEU A 88 16.89 30.16 8.04
CA LEU A 88 16.64 31.60 7.94
C LEU A 88 15.27 31.94 8.54
N ARG A 89 15.12 33.16 9.07
CA ARG A 89 13.98 33.65 9.89
C ARG A 89 12.57 33.57 9.26
N ASN A 90 12.41 33.04 8.05
CA ASN A 90 11.12 32.81 7.38
C ASN A 90 11.03 31.45 6.66
N MET A 91 12.07 30.61 6.74
CA MET A 91 12.09 29.29 6.07
C MET A 91 11.10 28.32 6.71
N THR A 92 10.88 28.43 8.02
CA THR A 92 9.91 27.59 8.73
C THR A 92 8.49 27.76 8.17
N ASN A 93 8.04 29.01 7.98
CA ASN A 93 6.72 29.30 7.41
C ASN A 93 6.59 28.83 5.96
N ALA A 94 7.66 28.98 5.17
CA ALA A 94 7.70 28.47 3.80
C ALA A 94 7.64 26.93 3.76
N GLY A 95 8.38 26.26 4.66
CA GLY A 95 8.36 24.81 4.83
C GLY A 95 6.98 24.29 5.17
N VAL A 96 6.32 24.89 6.18
CA VAL A 96 4.95 24.52 6.56
C VAL A 96 3.96 24.73 5.41
N PHE A 97 4.06 25.83 4.66
CA PHE A 97 3.20 26.09 3.51
C PHE A 97 3.39 25.05 2.40
N ILE A 98 4.64 24.74 2.03
CA ILE A 98 4.95 23.69 1.07
C ILE A 98 4.44 22.33 1.59
N GLY A 99 4.63 22.06 2.87
CA GLY A 99 4.17 20.84 3.53
C GLY A 99 2.65 20.66 3.41
N LEU A 100 1.88 21.72 3.63
CA LEU A 100 0.42 21.70 3.46
C LEU A 100 0.02 21.43 2.00
N VAL A 101 0.68 22.05 1.04
CA VAL A 101 0.41 21.80 -0.39
C VAL A 101 0.68 20.33 -0.75
N LEU A 102 1.83 19.78 -0.31
CA LEU A 102 2.19 18.38 -0.54
C LEU A 102 1.22 17.43 0.16
N LEU A 103 0.76 17.76 1.37
CA LEU A 103 -0.23 16.99 2.11
C LEU A 103 -1.57 16.94 1.37
N ILE A 104 -2.05 18.08 0.86
CA ILE A 104 -3.31 18.17 0.10
C ILE A 104 -3.23 17.32 -1.17
N ILE A 105 -2.13 17.47 -1.94
CA ILE A 105 -1.93 16.69 -3.17
C ILE A 105 -1.78 15.19 -2.85
N GLY A 106 -1.02 14.84 -1.82
CA GLY A 106 -0.82 13.46 -1.38
C GLY A 106 -2.12 12.81 -0.91
N ALA A 107 -2.90 13.51 -0.09
CA ALA A 107 -4.23 13.06 0.34
C ALA A 107 -5.20 12.92 -0.84
N TYR A 108 -5.17 13.86 -1.79
CA TYR A 108 -5.97 13.75 -3.01
C TYR A 108 -5.63 12.47 -3.79
N LEU A 109 -4.34 12.20 -4.00
CA LEU A 109 -3.90 10.99 -4.68
C LEU A 109 -4.26 9.70 -3.92
N LEU A 110 -4.16 9.71 -2.59
CA LEU A 110 -4.46 8.55 -1.74
C LEU A 110 -5.95 8.24 -1.64
N PHE A 111 -6.82 9.25 -1.59
CA PHE A 111 -8.24 9.04 -1.32
C PHE A 111 -9.15 9.20 -2.55
N PHE A 112 -8.78 10.03 -3.52
CA PHE A 112 -9.67 10.44 -4.61
C PHE A 112 -9.18 10.06 -6.01
N TYR A 113 -7.87 9.82 -6.21
CA TYR A 113 -7.34 9.36 -7.50
C TYR A 113 -6.96 7.88 -7.49
N PRO A 114 -7.16 7.13 -8.58
CA PRO A 114 -8.14 7.29 -9.63
C PRO A 114 -9.37 6.48 -9.18
N VAL A 115 -10.26 7.11 -8.42
CA VAL A 115 -11.58 6.51 -8.13
C VAL A 115 -12.37 6.42 -9.43
#